data_AF-F7V4X1-F1
#
_entry.id   AF-F7V4X1-F1
#
_cell.length_a   1.000
_cell.length_b   1.000
_cell.length_c   1.000
_cell.angle_alpha   90.00
_cell.angle_beta   90.00
_cell.angle_gamma   90.00
#
_symmetry.space_group_name_H-M   'P 1'
#
loop_
_entity.id
_entity.type
_entity.pdbx_description
1 polymer ?
#
loop_
_entity_poly.entity_id
_entity_poly.type
_entity_poly.pdbx_seq_one_letter_code
_entity_poly.pdbx_strand_id
1 'polypeptide(L)'
;MVSRQSLDLIWDDENYYLVGYDAEDGKIKHYRVDKMLRIAVTDERREGKDQFKAFNLPRYTKSLFGMYGGEETRVTIEADNSMVGVLIDRFGKDIFIAPVDENHFRTNVNIAVSNQFLGWIMALGEGIKIVAPDTVVDQMRAEAKRLTEQYKD
;
A
#
# COMPACT_ATOMS: atom_id res chain seq x y z
N MET A 1 6.51 28.06 10.36
CA MET A 1 7.60 27.34 9.66
C MET A 1 7.63 25.97 10.30
N VAL A 2 7.17 24.93 9.59
CA VAL A 2 7.00 23.59 10.18
C VAL A 2 8.37 22.90 10.21
N SER A 3 8.94 22.72 11.39
CA SER A 3 10.21 22.00 11.59
C SER A 3 9.92 20.49 11.56
N ARG A 4 10.59 19.75 10.69
CA ARG A 4 10.39 18.31 10.48
C ARG A 4 11.73 17.62 10.36
N GLN A 5 11.92 16.57 11.13
CA GLN A 5 13.24 15.97 11.33
C GLN A 5 13.26 14.55 10.73
N SER A 6 14.26 14.31 9.88
CA SER A 6 14.40 13.08 9.11
C SER A 6 14.80 11.87 9.97
N LEU A 7 14.28 10.71 9.61
CA LEU A 7 14.50 9.44 10.30
C LEU A 7 15.04 8.37 9.34
N ASP A 8 14.44 8.24 8.17
CA ASP A 8 14.86 7.31 7.13
C ASP A 8 14.43 7.78 5.73
N LEU A 9 15.07 7.22 4.71
CA LEU A 9 14.69 7.41 3.31
C LEU A 9 14.20 6.08 2.75
N ILE A 10 12.99 6.06 2.22
CA ILE A 10 12.36 4.89 1.62
C ILE A 10 12.22 5.11 0.12
N TRP A 11 12.49 4.08 -0.66
CA TRP A 11 12.14 4.03 -2.07
C TRP A 11 10.93 3.11 -2.26
N ASP A 12 9.86 3.64 -2.87
CA ASP A 12 8.62 2.90 -3.15
C ASP A 12 7.92 3.50 -4.39
N ASP A 13 7.41 2.64 -5.28
CA ASP A 13 6.70 3.04 -6.52
C ASP A 13 7.43 4.16 -7.30
N GLU A 14 8.73 3.94 -7.59
CA GLU A 14 9.65 4.87 -8.26
C GLU A 14 9.90 6.22 -7.55
N ASN A 15 9.40 6.41 -6.33
CA ASN A 15 9.50 7.67 -5.61
C ASN A 15 10.31 7.53 -4.31
N TYR A 16 11.03 8.60 -3.94
CA TYR A 16 11.72 8.68 -2.66
C TYR A 16 10.83 9.37 -1.62
N TYR A 17 10.66 8.73 -0.47
CA TYR A 17 9.92 9.22 0.68
C TYR A 17 10.88 9.45 1.85
N LEU A 18 10.79 10.64 2.44
CA LEU A 18 11.39 10.95 3.73
C LEU A 18 10.43 10.55 4.84
N VAL A 19 10.86 9.67 5.74
CA VAL A 19 10.17 9.41 7.00
C VAL A 19 10.65 10.43 8.01
N GLY A 20 9.73 11.16 8.63
CA GLY A 20 10.07 12.19 9.61
C GLY A 20 9.08 12.24 10.75
N TYR A 21 9.57 12.65 11.92
CA TYR A 21 8.70 12.98 13.04
C TYR A 21 8.17 14.40 12.86
N ASP A 22 6.86 14.55 12.96
CA ASP A 22 6.18 15.84 12.95
C ASP A 22 5.82 16.20 14.40
N ALA A 23 6.50 17.21 14.94
CA ALA A 23 6.37 17.62 16.32
C ALA A 23 5.02 18.30 16.62
N GLU A 24 4.38 18.92 15.62
CA GLU A 24 3.06 19.53 15.78
C GLU A 24 1.99 18.44 15.96
N ASP A 25 2.07 17.36 15.19
CA ASP A 25 1.12 16.24 15.25
C ASP A 25 1.55 15.08 16.16
N GLY A 26 2.75 15.14 16.73
CA GLY A 26 3.31 14.11 17.62
C GLY A 26 3.46 12.73 17.00
N LYS A 27 3.54 12.62 15.66
CA LYS A 27 3.50 11.34 14.94
C LYS A 27 4.50 11.26 13.78
N ILE A 28 4.76 10.03 13.34
CA ILE A 28 5.59 9.75 12.18
C ILE A 28 4.80 10.00 10.90
N LYS A 29 5.38 10.74 9.95
CA LYS A 29 4.79 11.08 8.65
C LYS A 29 5.79 10.78 7.52
N HIS A 30 5.24 10.68 6.31
CA HIS A 30 5.97 10.35 5.09
C HIS A 30 5.82 11.51 4.12
N TYR A 31 6.93 11.96 3.55
CA TYR A 31 6.95 13.10 2.64
C TYR A 31 7.68 12.72 1.37
N ARG A 32 7.03 12.91 0.24
CA ARG A 32 7.65 12.79 -1.07
C ARG A 32 8.79 13.79 -1.22
N VAL A 33 10.00 13.28 -1.42
CA VAL A 33 11.22 14.09 -1.56
C VAL A 33 11.12 14.99 -2.79
N ASP A 34 10.52 14.50 -3.89
CA ASP A 34 10.30 15.27 -5.12
C ASP A 34 9.33 16.45 -4.94
N LYS A 35 8.56 16.48 -3.84
CA LYS A 35 7.63 17.58 -3.51
C LYS A 35 8.21 18.56 -2.48
N MET A 36 9.45 18.37 -2.04
CA MET A 36 10.09 19.25 -1.06
C MET A 36 10.71 20.47 -1.74
N LEU A 37 10.19 21.66 -1.44
CA LEU A 37 10.65 22.90 -2.07
C LEU A 37 11.77 23.60 -1.29
N ARG A 38 11.81 23.46 0.04
CA ARG A 38 12.75 24.18 0.92
C ARG A 38 13.26 23.24 2.00
N ILE A 39 14.52 22.85 1.87
CA ILE A 39 15.22 21.96 2.81
C ILE A 39 16.39 22.75 3.39
N ALA A 40 16.53 22.72 4.71
CA ALA A 40 17.64 23.33 5.41
C ALA A 40 18.12 22.40 6.53
N VAL A 41 19.43 22.38 6.77
CA VAL A 41 20.03 21.70 7.92
C VAL A 41 19.92 22.62 9.12
N THR A 42 19.54 22.07 10.28
CA THR A 42 19.40 22.80 11.53
C THR A 42 20.24 22.14 12.63
N ASP A 43 20.75 22.94 13.56
CA ASP A 43 21.48 22.43 14.74
C ASP A 43 20.56 21.93 15.86
N GLU A 44 19.24 21.97 15.63
CA GLU A 44 18.24 21.47 16.56
C GLU A 44 18.36 19.95 16.75
N ARG A 45 18.34 19.51 18.01
CA ARG A 45 18.32 18.07 18.31
C ARG A 45 17.02 17.46 17.87
N ARG A 46 17.12 16.25 17.31
CA ARG A 46 15.93 15.53 16.87
C ARG A 46 15.03 15.04 18.01
N GLU A 47 13.73 15.24 17.85
CA GLU A 47 12.62 14.69 18.62
C GLU A 47 12.16 13.34 18.03
N GLY A 48 11.15 12.71 18.64
CA GLY A 48 10.52 11.51 18.07
C GLY A 48 11.30 10.20 18.25
N LYS A 49 12.38 10.17 19.07
CA LYS A 49 13.26 9.00 19.23
C LYS A 49 12.54 7.75 19.75
N ASP A 50 11.62 7.91 20.69
CA ASP A 50 10.94 6.78 21.31
C ASP A 50 9.78 6.28 20.44
N GLN A 51 9.08 7.20 19.76
CA GLN A 51 8.09 6.89 18.73
C GLN A 51 8.73 6.10 17.57
N PHE A 52 9.97 6.44 17.21
CA PHE A 52 10.72 5.72 16.20
C PHE A 52 11.18 4.32 16.64
N LYS A 53 11.55 4.12 17.91
CA LYS A 53 11.87 2.77 18.42
C LYS A 53 10.67 1.82 18.37
N ALA A 54 9.46 2.36 18.56
CA ALA A 54 8.22 1.62 18.38
C ALA A 54 7.83 1.46 16.90
N PHE A 55 8.44 2.24 16.00
CA PHE A 55 8.12 2.28 14.57
C PHE A 55 8.90 1.20 13.81
N ASN A 56 8.23 0.10 13.48
CA ASN A 56 8.81 -1.00 12.72
C ASN A 56 8.80 -0.65 11.22
N LEU A 57 9.86 0.02 10.74
CA LEU A 57 10.02 0.53 9.37
C LEU A 57 9.77 -0.54 8.28
N PRO A 58 10.27 -1.80 8.38
CA PRO A 58 9.97 -2.85 7.40
C PRO A 58 8.49 -3.28 7.36
N ARG A 59 7.78 -3.22 8.49
CA ARG A 59 6.33 -3.50 8.55
C ARG A 59 5.51 -2.35 7.95
N TYR A 60 6.03 -1.13 8.07
CA TYR A 60 5.37 0.10 7.64
C TYR A 60 5.53 0.38 6.13
N THR A 61 6.65 0.03 5.51
CA THR A 61 6.81 0.09 4.04
C THR A 61 5.84 -0.83 3.31
N LYS A 62 5.59 -2.04 3.84
CA LYS A 62 4.49 -2.90 3.39
C LYS A 62 3.11 -2.23 3.51
N SER A 63 2.98 -1.30 4.46
CA SER A 63 1.79 -0.48 4.72
C SER A 63 1.77 0.85 3.94
N LEU A 64 2.59 1.07 2.91
CA LEU A 64 2.41 2.26 2.05
C LEU A 64 1.09 2.24 1.26
N PHE A 65 0.43 1.08 1.14
CA PHE A 65 -1.00 0.99 0.80
C PHE A 65 -1.95 1.23 1.98
N GLY A 66 -1.45 1.12 3.21
CA GLY A 66 -2.12 1.47 4.46
C GLY A 66 -2.01 2.95 4.86
N MET A 67 -1.61 3.86 3.96
CA MET A 67 -1.87 5.30 4.15
C MET A 67 -3.38 5.62 4.14
N TYR A 68 -4.19 4.73 3.56
CA TYR A 68 -5.63 4.73 3.77
C TYR A 68 -5.88 3.97 5.07
N GLY A 69 -6.04 4.73 6.16
CA GLY A 69 -6.51 4.19 7.43
C GLY A 69 -7.83 3.47 7.20
N GLY A 70 -7.76 2.15 7.19
CA GLY A 70 -8.88 1.24 6.93
C GLY A 70 -8.64 -0.05 7.70
N GLU A 71 -9.72 -0.76 7.97
CA GLU A 71 -9.66 -2.05 8.66
C GLU A 71 -8.87 -3.05 7.80
N GLU A 72 -7.82 -3.62 8.37
CA GLU A 72 -7.01 -4.65 7.71
C GLU A 72 -7.90 -5.87 7.46
N THR A 73 -8.19 -6.13 6.19
CA THR A 73 -9.10 -7.20 5.76
C THR A 73 -8.29 -8.31 5.11
N ARG A 74 -8.62 -9.55 5.46
CA ARG A 74 -8.06 -10.72 4.76
C ARG A 74 -8.79 -10.92 3.45
N VAL A 75 -8.12 -10.65 2.33
CA VAL A 75 -8.65 -10.76 0.98
C VAL A 75 -8.13 -12.03 0.33
N THR A 76 -9.02 -12.78 -0.33
CA THR A 76 -8.66 -13.91 -1.19
C THR A 76 -8.62 -13.45 -2.63
N ILE A 77 -7.48 -13.68 -3.27
CA ILE A 77 -7.23 -13.38 -4.69
C ILE A 77 -7.12 -14.70 -5.43
N GLU A 78 -7.75 -14.79 -6.60
CA GLU A 78 -7.55 -15.85 -7.58
C GLU A 78 -6.84 -15.25 -8.80
N ALA A 79 -5.80 -15.91 -9.30
CA ALA A 79 -5.00 -15.41 -10.41
C ALA A 79 -4.42 -16.53 -11.27
N ASP A 80 -4.10 -16.21 -12.51
CA ASP A 80 -3.31 -17.06 -13.40
C ASP A 80 -1.94 -17.35 -12.79
N ASN A 81 -1.39 -18.54 -13.03
CA ASN A 81 -0.06 -18.94 -12.56
C ASN A 81 1.06 -17.99 -13.03
N SER A 82 0.86 -17.27 -14.14
CA SER A 82 1.78 -16.24 -14.64
C SER A 82 1.88 -15.02 -13.70
N MET A 83 0.86 -14.77 -12.88
CA MET A 83 0.78 -13.62 -11.95
C MET A 83 1.48 -13.89 -10.62
N VAL A 84 2.04 -15.08 -10.41
CA VAL A 84 2.71 -15.43 -9.15
C VAL A 84 3.86 -14.49 -8.81
N GLY A 85 4.67 -14.11 -9.80
CA GLY A 85 5.78 -13.17 -9.61
C GLY A 85 5.28 -11.80 -9.16
N VAL A 86 4.23 -11.30 -9.81
CA VAL A 86 3.60 -10.01 -9.49
C VAL A 86 3.07 -10.00 -8.05
N LEU A 87 2.41 -11.07 -7.60
CA LEU A 87 1.92 -11.16 -6.22
C LEU A 87 3.06 -11.30 -5.21
N ILE A 88 4.13 -12.03 -5.53
CA ILE A 88 5.31 -12.15 -4.66
C ILE A 88 6.05 -10.81 -4.54
N ASP A 89 6.25 -10.09 -5.63
CA ASP A 89 6.89 -8.77 -5.61
C ASP A 89 6.06 -7.78 -4.79
N ARG A 90 4.74 -7.93 -4.84
CA ARG A 90 3.81 -7.06 -4.12
C ARG A 90 3.67 -7.36 -2.63
N PHE A 91 3.45 -8.62 -2.27
CA PHE A 91 3.08 -9.03 -0.92
C PHE A 91 4.23 -9.73 -0.17
N GLY A 92 5.32 -10.01 -0.85
CA GLY A 92 6.48 -10.75 -0.37
C GLY A 92 6.35 -12.27 -0.60
N LYS A 93 7.43 -12.99 -0.31
CA LYS A 93 7.54 -14.44 -0.53
C LYS A 93 6.72 -15.29 0.44
N ASP A 94 6.22 -14.71 1.53
CA ASP A 94 5.51 -15.42 2.60
C ASP A 94 4.00 -15.59 2.32
N ILE A 95 3.54 -15.31 1.10
CA ILE A 95 2.15 -15.54 0.71
C ILE A 95 1.88 -17.02 0.49
N PHE A 96 0.74 -17.49 0.98
CA PHE A 96 0.30 -18.86 0.75
C PHE A 96 -0.28 -18.99 -0.67
N ILE A 97 0.22 -19.93 -1.46
CA ILE A 97 -0.26 -20.22 -2.81
C ILE A 97 -0.94 -21.59 -2.79
N ALA A 98 -2.25 -21.61 -3.07
CA ALA A 98 -3.02 -22.84 -3.23
C ALA A 98 -3.46 -22.99 -4.68
N PRO A 99 -3.11 -24.07 -5.38
CA PRO A 99 -3.61 -24.32 -6.72
C PRO A 99 -5.14 -24.48 -6.69
N VAL A 100 -5.83 -23.87 -7.66
CA VAL A 100 -7.27 -24.07 -7.91
C VAL A 100 -7.47 -25.09 -9.02
N ASP A 101 -6.67 -24.97 -10.08
CA ASP A 101 -6.63 -25.86 -11.23
C ASP A 101 -5.23 -25.84 -11.88
N GLU A 102 -5.10 -26.32 -13.12
CA GLU A 102 -3.82 -26.37 -13.85
C GLU A 102 -3.24 -24.99 -14.19
N ASN A 103 -4.08 -23.96 -14.29
CA ASN A 103 -3.72 -22.64 -14.77
C ASN A 103 -3.85 -21.54 -13.70
N HIS A 104 -4.59 -21.78 -12.62
CA HIS A 104 -4.88 -20.77 -11.60
C HIS A 104 -4.49 -21.20 -10.19
N PHE A 105 -4.22 -20.18 -9.36
CA PHE A 105 -4.03 -20.34 -7.93
C PHE A 105 -4.83 -19.31 -7.15
N ARG A 106 -4.98 -19.57 -5.84
CA ARG A 106 -5.50 -18.65 -4.85
C ARG A 106 -4.45 -18.31 -3.82
N THR A 107 -4.50 -17.07 -3.35
CA THR A 107 -3.73 -16.61 -2.20
C THR A 107 -4.57 -15.75 -1.27
N ASN A 108 -4.16 -15.69 -0.01
CA ASN A 108 -4.76 -14.82 0.99
C ASN A 108 -3.76 -13.75 1.40
N VAL A 109 -4.18 -12.49 1.35
CA VAL A 109 -3.38 -11.34 1.73
C VAL A 109 -4.13 -10.51 2.75
N ASN A 110 -3.44 -10.02 3.77
CA ASN A 110 -4.00 -9.04 4.70
C ASN A 110 -3.66 -7.65 4.17
N ILE A 111 -4.68 -6.86 3.88
CA ILE A 111 -4.52 -5.53 3.30
C ILE A 111 -5.63 -4.59 3.78
N ALA A 112 -5.28 -3.31 3.96
CA ALA A 112 -6.28 -2.25 4.08
C ALA A 112 -6.92 -2.01 2.71
N VAL A 113 -8.19 -2.40 2.56
CA VAL A 113 -8.91 -2.27 1.29
C VAL A 113 -9.12 -0.79 0.98
N SER A 114 -8.63 -0.36 -0.18
CA SER A 114 -8.69 1.03 -0.66
C SER A 114 -8.93 1.08 -2.16
N ASN A 115 -9.36 2.24 -2.67
CA ASN A 115 -9.54 2.44 -4.11
C ASN A 115 -8.24 2.22 -4.91
N GLN A 116 -7.07 2.44 -4.29
CA GLN A 116 -5.77 2.19 -4.91
C GLN A 116 -5.50 0.70 -5.05
N PHE A 117 -5.84 -0.10 -4.02
CA PHE A 117 -5.75 -1.55 -4.11
C PHE A 117 -6.69 -2.10 -5.18
N LEU A 118 -7.95 -1.65 -5.21
CA LEU A 118 -8.91 -2.06 -6.23
C LEU A 118 -8.43 -1.62 -7.63
N GLY A 119 -7.95 -0.38 -7.77
CA GLY A 119 -7.37 0.15 -8.99
C GLY A 119 -6.18 -0.65 -9.50
N TRP A 120 -5.27 -1.05 -8.60
CA TRP A 120 -4.14 -1.90 -8.93
C TRP A 120 -4.57 -3.27 -9.45
N ILE A 121 -5.53 -3.93 -8.80
CA ILE A 121 -6.08 -5.21 -9.30
C ILE A 121 -6.70 -5.01 -10.70
N MET A 122 -7.48 -3.95 -10.91
CA MET A 122 -8.07 -3.67 -12.23
C MET A 122 -7.00 -3.44 -13.32
N ALA A 123 -5.90 -2.78 -12.98
CA ALA A 123 -4.81 -2.49 -13.92
C ALA A 123 -4.08 -3.75 -14.41
N LEU A 124 -4.15 -4.86 -13.66
CA LEU A 124 -3.55 -6.14 -14.04
C LEU A 124 -4.38 -6.94 -15.05
N GLY A 125 -5.60 -6.50 -15.35
CA GLY A 125 -6.47 -7.11 -16.37
C GLY A 125 -7.17 -8.38 -15.89
N GLU A 126 -7.50 -9.25 -16.85
CA GLU A 126 -8.41 -10.41 -16.63
C GLU A 126 -7.78 -11.58 -15.88
N GLY A 127 -6.44 -11.65 -15.81
CA GLY A 127 -5.71 -12.76 -15.19
C GLY A 127 -5.69 -12.75 -13.65
N ILE A 128 -6.46 -11.86 -13.03
CA ILE A 128 -6.54 -11.72 -11.57
C ILE A 128 -7.90 -11.17 -11.14
N LYS A 129 -8.41 -11.68 -10.02
CA LYS A 129 -9.65 -11.17 -9.41
C LYS A 129 -9.68 -11.38 -7.90
N ILE A 130 -10.44 -10.54 -7.22
CA ILE A 130 -10.79 -10.74 -5.82
C ILE A 130 -11.99 -11.69 -5.76
N VAL A 131 -11.89 -12.74 -4.93
CA VAL A 131 -12.94 -13.74 -4.77
C VAL A 131 -13.53 -13.79 -3.35
N ALA A 132 -12.88 -13.19 -2.35
CA ALA A 132 -13.41 -13.04 -1.00
C ALA A 132 -12.70 -11.91 -0.22
N PRO A 133 -13.33 -11.37 0.84
CA PRO A 133 -14.73 -11.59 1.24
C PRO A 133 -15.70 -10.86 0.29
N ASP A 134 -16.98 -11.21 0.34
CA ASP A 134 -18.02 -10.62 -0.52
C ASP A 134 -18.07 -9.10 -0.42
N THR A 135 -17.81 -8.55 0.76
CA THR A 135 -17.74 -7.09 0.98
C THR A 135 -16.70 -6.40 0.12
N VAL A 136 -15.59 -7.06 -0.21
CA VAL A 136 -14.52 -6.51 -1.07
C VAL A 136 -14.84 -6.79 -2.54
N VAL A 137 -15.45 -7.94 -2.84
CA VAL A 137 -15.96 -8.24 -4.18
C VAL A 137 -17.00 -7.20 -4.60
N ASP A 138 -17.90 -6.82 -3.71
CA ASP A 138 -18.92 -5.81 -3.97
C ASP A 138 -18.34 -4.41 -4.13
N GLN A 139 -17.28 -4.06 -3.40
CA GLN A 139 -16.52 -2.83 -3.64
C GLN A 139 -15.88 -2.81 -5.02
N MET A 140 -15.27 -3.92 -5.46
CA MET A 140 -14.72 -4.04 -6.81
C MET A 140 -15.80 -3.89 -7.88
N ARG A 141 -16.96 -4.53 -7.70
CA ARG A 141 -18.11 -4.41 -8.61
C ARG A 141 -18.64 -2.97 -8.68
N ALA A 142 -18.76 -2.30 -7.54
CA ALA A 142 -19.21 -0.92 -7.47
C ALA A 142 -18.23 0.01 -8.20
N GLU A 143 -16.93 -0.18 -8.01
CA GLU A 143 -15.90 0.62 -8.67
C GLU A 143 -15.85 0.38 -10.19
N ALA A 144 -15.95 -0.88 -10.63
CA ALA A 144 -16.05 -1.21 -12.04
C ALA A 144 -17.29 -0.57 -12.68
N LYS A 145 -18.45 -0.63 -12.01
CA LYS A 145 -19.68 0.02 -12.48
C LYS A 145 -19.52 1.54 -12.59
N ARG A 146 -18.96 2.18 -11.57
CA ARG A 146 -18.68 3.63 -11.54
C ARG A 146 -17.76 4.03 -12.70
N LEU A 147 -16.76 3.21 -13.02
CA LEU A 147 -15.88 3.42 -14.16
C LEU A 147 -16.64 3.30 -15.47
N THR A 148 -17.39 2.22 -15.69
CA THR A 148 -18.19 2.05 -16.91
C THR A 148 -19.17 3.20 -17.13
N GLU A 149 -19.83 3.70 -16.07
CA GLU A 149 -20.79 4.80 -16.17
C GLU A 149 -20.22 6.12 -16.69
N GLN A 150 -18.92 6.38 -16.51
CA GLN A 150 -18.27 7.58 -17.04
C GLN A 150 -18.06 7.56 -18.55
N TYR A 151 -18.16 6.37 -19.16
CA TYR A 151 -17.96 6.15 -20.60
C TYR A 151 -19.23 5.63 -21.28
N LYS A 152 -20.40 5.78 -20.62
CA LYS A 152 -21.69 5.57 -21.26
C LYS A 152 -22.05 6.85 -22.00
N ASP A 153 -22.03 6.78 -23.33
CA ASP A 153 -22.53 7.83 -24.23
C ASP A 153 -24.00 8.19 -23.93
#